data_AF-A0A444KPB3-F1
#
_entry.id   AF-A0A444KPB3-F1
#
_cell.length_a   1.000
_cell.length_b   1.000
_cell.length_c   1.000
_cell.angle_alpha   90.00
_cell.angle_beta   90.00
_cell.angle_gamma   90.00
#
_symmetry.space_group_name_H-M   'P 1'
#
loop_
_entity.id
_entity.type
_entity.pdbx_description
1 polymer ?
#
loop_
_entity_poly.entity_id
_entity_poly.type
_entity_poly.pdbx_seq_one_letter_code
_entity_poly.pdbx_strand_id
1 'polypeptide(L)'
;IKAFGEGRYDEAVRLIRPIRSIAHRFGGSHAQRAVIDLTLIEAALRAGNRGLARALTAERQLARPDSPLSALFSRRAFDLSEN
;
A
#
# COMPACT_ATOMS: atom_id res chain seq x y z
N ILE A 1 6.06 -8.83 6.33
CA ILE A 1 4.98 -9.81 6.13
C ILE A 1 4.45 -10.34 7.48
N LYS A 2 5.30 -10.77 8.42
CA LYS A 2 4.87 -11.22 9.76
C LYS A 2 3.91 -10.26 10.48
N ALA A 3 4.31 -9.00 10.69
CA ALA A 3 3.46 -8.00 11.36
C ALA A 3 2.09 -7.82 10.66
N PHE A 4 2.06 -7.84 9.33
CA PHE A 4 0.83 -7.77 8.55
C PHE A 4 -0.06 -9.01 8.77
N GLY A 5 0.54 -10.21 8.72
CA GLY A 5 -0.17 -11.47 8.97
C GLY A 5 -0.72 -11.59 10.39
N GLU A 6 -0.09 -10.91 11.35
CA GLU A 6 -0.50 -10.84 12.75
C GLU A 6 -1.47 -9.68 13.05
N GLY A 7 -1.95 -8.97 12.02
CA GLY A 7 -2.91 -7.88 12.17
C GLY A 7 -2.34 -6.58 12.74
N ARG A 8 -1.02 -6.49 12.95
CA ARG A 8 -0.34 -5.28 13.44
C ARG A 8 -0.02 -4.34 12.28
N TYR A 9 -1.06 -3.69 11.76
CA TYR A 9 -0.99 -2.93 10.51
C TYR A 9 -0.13 -1.66 10.62
N ASP A 10 -0.18 -0.92 11.72
CA ASP A 10 0.71 0.23 11.95
C ASP A 10 2.18 -0.18 11.97
N GLU A 11 2.49 -1.31 12.60
CA GLU A 11 3.85 -1.85 12.61
C GLU A 11 4.27 -2.28 11.20
N ALA A 12 3.37 -2.93 10.45
CA ALA A 12 3.63 -3.29 9.06
C ALA A 12 3.92 -2.05 8.20
N VAL A 13 3.16 -0.96 8.35
CA VAL A 13 3.41 0.32 7.66
C VAL A 13 4.81 0.83 8.02
N ARG A 14 5.15 0.90 9.31
CA ARG A 14 6.45 1.40 9.79
C ARG A 14 7.62 0.61 9.21
N LEU A 15 7.50 -0.71 9.13
CA LEU A 15 8.55 -1.60 8.63
C LEU A 15 8.68 -1.56 7.11
N ILE A 16 7.56 -1.48 6.37
CA ILE A 16 7.56 -1.60 4.91
C ILE A 16 7.88 -0.27 4.21
N ARG A 17 7.40 0.86 4.75
CA ARG A 17 7.59 2.19 4.15
C ARG A 17 9.04 2.53 3.80
N PRO A 18 10.06 2.31 4.65
CA PRO A 18 11.45 2.59 4.28
C PRO A 18 11.94 1.65 3.16
N ILE A 19 11.51 0.39 3.15
CA ILE A 19 11.92 -0.61 2.15
C ILE A 19 11.40 -0.24 0.76
N ARG A 20 10.17 0.29 0.67
CA ARG A 20 9.57 0.74 -0.60
C ARG A 20 10.49 1.65 -1.40
N SER A 21 11.17 2.60 -0.73
CA SER A 21 12.05 3.57 -1.37
C SER A 21 13.30 2.94 -2.02
N ILE A 22 13.77 1.82 -1.48
CA ILE A 22 15.00 1.14 -1.92
C ILE A 22 14.73 -0.18 -2.66
N ALA A 23 13.47 -0.60 -2.78
CA ALA A 23 13.07 -1.85 -3.42
C ALA A 23 13.52 -1.97 -4.90
N HIS A 24 13.78 -0.84 -5.57
CA HIS A 24 14.34 -0.84 -6.92
C HIS A 24 15.83 -1.25 -6.97
N ARG A 25 16.57 -1.15 -5.85
CA ARG A 25 18.03 -1.37 -5.77
C ARG A 25 18.43 -2.81 -5.52
N PHE A 26 17.55 -3.63 -4.94
CA PHE A 26 17.89 -5.01 -4.57
C PHE A 26 17.91 -5.98 -5.75
N GLY A 27 17.56 -5.51 -6.95
CA GLY A 27 17.16 -6.43 -8.02
C GLY A 27 15.82 -7.08 -7.65
N GLY A 28 14.86 -7.01 -8.56
CA GLY A 28 13.57 -7.63 -8.28
C GLY A 28 12.62 -7.39 -9.43
N SER A 29 11.89 -8.44 -9.78
CA SER A 29 10.90 -8.35 -10.85
C SER A 29 9.82 -7.33 -10.50
N HIS A 30 9.16 -6.77 -11.51
CA HIS A 30 8.02 -5.89 -11.30
C HIS A 30 6.97 -6.50 -10.37
N ALA A 31 6.81 -7.84 -10.38
CA ALA A 31 5.90 -8.56 -9.50
C ALA A 31 6.33 -8.48 -8.02
N GLN A 32 7.62 -8.65 -7.70
CA GLN A 32 8.12 -8.57 -6.32
C GLN A 32 7.92 -7.18 -5.72
N ARG A 33 8.23 -6.12 -6.50
CA ARG A 33 7.99 -4.74 -6.08
C ARG A 33 6.51 -4.45 -5.91
N ALA A 34 5.68 -4.99 -6.79
CA ALA A 34 4.22 -4.85 -6.68
C ALA A 34 3.68 -5.45 -5.38
N VAL A 35 4.22 -6.59 -4.90
CA VAL A 35 3.81 -7.16 -3.60
C VAL A 35 4.10 -6.21 -2.44
N ILE A 36 5.26 -5.56 -2.42
CA ILE A 36 5.62 -4.58 -1.38
C ILE A 36 4.65 -3.39 -1.39
N ASP A 37 4.39 -2.82 -2.56
CA ASP A 37 3.46 -1.70 -2.72
C ASP A 37 2.03 -2.06 -2.31
N LEU A 38 1.52 -3.21 -2.79
CA LEU A 38 0.19 -3.70 -2.46
C LEU A 38 0.03 -3.96 -0.96
N THR A 39 1.05 -4.55 -0.33
CA THR A 39 1.05 -4.82 1.11
C THR A 39 1.05 -3.52 1.91
N LEU A 40 1.80 -2.50 1.49
CA LEU A 40 1.84 -1.21 2.17
C LEU A 40 0.50 -0.47 2.06
N ILE A 41 -0.12 -0.46 0.88
CA ILE A 41 -1.46 0.13 0.66
C ILE A 41 -2.48 -0.54 1.58
N GLU A 42 -2.51 -1.87 1.58
CA GLU A 42 -3.47 -2.62 2.41
C GLU A 42 -3.23 -2.39 3.90
N ALA A 43 -1.97 -2.33 4.34
CA ALA A 43 -1.63 -2.04 5.73
C ALA A 43 -2.10 -0.65 6.14
N ALA A 44 -1.87 0.37 5.28
CA ALA A 44 -2.33 1.73 5.56
C ALA A 44 -3.86 1.83 5.65
N LEU A 45 -4.58 1.14 4.77
CA LEU A 45 -6.05 1.06 4.80
C LEU A 45 -6.55 0.41 6.09
N ARG A 46 -6.00 -0.74 6.49
CA ARG A 46 -6.44 -1.47 7.69
C ARG A 46 -6.00 -0.83 9.00
N ALA A 47 -4.91 -0.07 8.99
CA ALA A 47 -4.49 0.75 10.11
C ALA A 47 -5.36 2.01 10.31
N GLY A 48 -6.28 2.31 9.38
CA GLY A 48 -7.06 3.54 9.44
C GLY A 48 -6.24 4.81 9.15
N ASN A 49 -5.03 4.68 8.59
CA ASN A 49 -4.18 5.82 8.28
C ASN A 49 -4.64 6.50 6.98
N ARG A 50 -5.69 7.32 7.10
CA ARG A 50 -6.38 8.01 5.99
C ARG A 50 -5.44 8.75 5.06
N GLY A 51 -4.53 9.55 5.62
CA GLY A 51 -3.59 10.37 4.86
C GLY A 51 -2.64 9.52 4.02
N LEU A 52 -2.03 8.50 4.64
CA LEU A 52 -1.12 7.61 3.94
C LEU A 52 -1.84 6.73 2.92
N ALA A 53 -3.01 6.18 3.27
CA ALA A 53 -3.80 5.38 2.37
C ALA A 53 -4.14 6.15 1.09
N ARG A 54 -4.68 7.37 1.20
CA ARG A 54 -4.98 8.23 0.05
C ARG A 54 -3.76 8.52 -0.82
N ALA A 55 -2.63 8.86 -0.21
CA ALA A 55 -1.41 9.16 -0.94
C ALA A 55 -0.94 7.94 -1.76
N LEU A 56 -0.86 6.77 -1.14
CA LEU A 56 -0.39 5.56 -1.80
C LEU A 56 -1.35 5.07 -2.90
N THR A 57 -2.67 5.19 -2.69
CA THR A 57 -3.65 4.80 -3.71
C THR A 57 -3.65 5.76 -4.89
N ALA A 58 -3.48 7.06 -4.65
CA ALA A 58 -3.34 8.04 -5.72
C ALA A 58 -2.09 7.79 -6.57
N GLU A 59 -0.94 7.57 -5.93
CA GLU A 59 0.30 7.19 -6.63
C GLU A 59 0.10 5.93 -7.49
N ARG A 60 -0.61 4.92 -6.95
CA ARG A 60 -0.91 3.69 -7.68
C ARG A 60 -1.85 3.92 -8.86
N GLN A 61 -2.89 4.73 -8.69
CA GLN A 61 -3.84 5.05 -9.75
C GLN A 61 -3.14 5.75 -10.91
N LEU A 62 -2.20 6.66 -10.63
CA LEU A 62 -1.37 7.31 -11.65
C LEU A 62 -0.46 6.32 -12.37
N ALA A 63 0.18 5.41 -11.62
CA ALA A 63 1.11 4.44 -12.20
C ALA A 63 0.42 3.30 -12.97
N ARG A 64 -0.81 2.94 -12.58
CA ARG A 64 -1.56 1.78 -13.12
C ARG A 64 -3.06 2.10 -13.19
N PRO A 65 -3.49 3.03 -14.07
CA PRO A 65 -4.87 3.50 -14.11
C PRO A 65 -5.88 2.40 -14.47
N ASP A 66 -5.50 1.48 -15.35
CA ASP A 66 -6.39 0.41 -15.84
C ASP A 66 -6.40 -0.83 -14.93
N SER A 67 -5.71 -0.79 -13.79
CA SER A 67 -5.67 -1.93 -12.88
C SER A 67 -6.93 -1.96 -12.00
N PRO A 68 -7.69 -3.07 -11.97
CA PRO A 68 -8.84 -3.20 -11.07
C PRO A 68 -8.49 -3.00 -9.60
N LEU A 69 -7.27 -3.37 -9.20
CA LEU A 69 -6.77 -3.13 -7.84
C LEU A 69 -6.58 -1.64 -7.53
N SER A 70 -6.18 -0.82 -8.50
CA SER A 70 -6.06 0.63 -8.31
C SER A 70 -7.42 1.27 -8.04
N ALA A 71 -8.44 0.86 -8.81
CA ALA A 71 -9.82 1.30 -8.60
C ALA A 71 -10.36 0.83 -7.22
N LEU A 72 -10.16 -0.45 -6.87
CA LEU A 72 -10.58 -1.01 -5.59
C LEU A 72 -9.98 -0.26 -4.40
N PHE A 73 -8.67 -0.01 -4.42
CA PHE A 73 -8.03 0.69 -3.29
C PHE A 73 -8.42 2.16 -3.22
N SER A 74 -8.56 2.84 -4.36
CA SER A 74 -9.05 4.22 -4.40
C SER A 74 -10.43 4.33 -3.77
N ARG A 75 -11.33 3.38 -4.08
CA ARG A 75 -12.66 3.32 -3.46
C ARG A 75 -12.58 3.14 -1.95
N ARG A 76 -11.79 2.17 -1.48
CA ARG A 76 -11.63 1.92 -0.04
C ARG A 76 -11.00 3.09 0.72
N ALA A 77 -10.04 3.79 0.11
CA ALA A 77 -9.43 4.98 0.70
C ALA A 77 -10.41 6.16 0.78
N PHE A 78 -11.33 6.27 -0.19
CA PHE A 78 -12.43 7.23 -0.15
C PHE A 78 -13.39 6.90 1.01
N ASP A 79 -13.87 5.65 1.08
CA ASP A 79 -14.82 5.22 2.13
C ASP A 79 -14.23 5.36 3.55
N LEU A 80 -12.91 5.14 3.71
CA LEU A 80 -12.22 5.33 5.00
C LEU A 80 -12.27 6.77 5.52
N SER A 81 -12.47 7.73 4.63
CA SER A 81 -12.46 9.16 4.97
C SER A 81 -13.81 9.79 5.22
N GLU A 82 -14.89 9.07 4.90
CA GLU A 82 -16.26 9.49 5.19
C GLU A 82 -16.77 8.96 6.55
N ASN A 83 -16.07 7.97 7.13
CA ASN A 83 -16.14 7.61 8.55
C ASN A 83 -15.11 8.40 9.34
#